data_AF-A0A2T1M0L2-F1
#
_entry.id   AF-A0A2T1M0L2-F1
#
_cell.length_a   1.000
_cell.length_b   1.000
_cell.length_c   1.000
_cell.angle_alpha   90.00
_cell.angle_beta   90.00
_cell.angle_gamma   90.00
#
_symmetry.space_group_name_H-M   'P 1'
#
loop_
_entity.id
_entity.type
_entity.pdbx_description
1 polymer ?
#
loop_
_entity_poly.entity_id
_entity_poly.type
_entity_poly.pdbx_seq_one_letter_code
_entity_poly.pdbx_strand_id
1 'polypeptide(L)'
;MMTPTPLKGTELIDCARANGNDGIEVASNRCGYEQDINAFESELKKACQSIGVEFNSFNDILKSTTDYHKDAGLIIAPDTASEL
;
A
#
# COMPACT_ATOMS: atom_id res chain seq x y z
N MET A 1 21.44 22.80 6.26
CA MET A 1 20.58 21.74 6.84
C MET A 1 19.46 21.49 5.84
N MET A 2 19.41 20.33 5.20
CA MET A 2 18.24 19.95 4.41
C MET A 2 17.19 19.48 5.40
N THR A 3 16.11 20.24 5.54
CA THR A 3 14.90 19.73 6.16
C THR A 3 14.46 18.53 5.32
N PRO A 4 14.32 17.32 5.89
CA PRO A 4 13.83 16.18 5.13
C PRO A 4 12.42 16.53 4.67
N THR A 5 12.26 16.85 3.39
CA THR A 5 10.95 17.09 2.81
C THR A 5 10.18 15.77 2.83
N PRO A 6 8.94 15.74 3.33
CA PRO A 6 8.16 14.52 3.40
C PRO A 6 8.02 13.91 2.01
N LEU A 7 8.40 12.64 1.89
CA LEU A 7 8.29 11.88 0.64
C LEU A 7 6.82 11.73 0.26
N LYS A 8 6.53 11.67 -1.04
CA LYS A 8 5.17 11.55 -1.58
C LYS A 8 5.11 10.54 -2.71
N GLY A 9 3.91 10.10 -3.06
CA GLY A 9 3.69 9.20 -4.18
C GLY A 9 4.49 7.89 -4.05
N THR A 10 5.05 7.40 -5.15
CA THR A 10 5.77 6.13 -5.18
C THR A 10 7.02 6.12 -4.30
N GLU A 11 7.71 7.25 -4.13
CA GLU A 11 8.88 7.34 -3.24
C GLU A 11 8.49 7.13 -1.77
N LEU A 12 7.30 7.59 -1.37
CA LEU A 12 6.77 7.34 -0.04
C LEU A 12 6.47 5.85 0.17
N ILE A 13 5.91 5.18 -0.84
CA ILE A 13 5.60 3.75 -0.78
C ILE A 13 6.88 2.92 -0.64
N ASP A 14 7.91 3.25 -1.42
CA ASP A 14 9.21 2.56 -1.38
C ASP A 14 9.89 2.76 -0.02
N CYS A 15 9.94 4.00 0.47
CA CYS A 15 10.45 4.31 1.80
C CYS A 15 9.66 3.59 2.91
N ALA A 16 8.33 3.59 2.84
CA ALA A 16 7.48 2.90 3.80
C ALA A 16 7.75 1.39 3.81
N ARG A 17 7.92 0.77 2.64
CA ARG A 17 8.20 -0.66 2.51
C ARG A 17 9.60 -1.01 3.01
N ALA A 18 10.61 -0.20 2.67
CA ALA A 18 11.99 -0.40 3.11
C ALA A 18 12.13 -0.36 4.65
N ASN A 19 11.32 0.47 5.31
CA ASN A 19 11.40 0.69 6.75
C ASN A 19 10.28 0.01 7.55
N GLY A 20 9.29 -0.61 6.90
CA GLY A 20 8.10 -1.06 7.62
C GLY A 20 8.30 -2.31 8.47
N ASN A 21 9.40 -3.05 8.30
CA ASN A 21 9.79 -4.09 9.24
C ASN A 21 10.24 -3.50 10.60
N ASP A 22 10.70 -2.24 10.63
CA ASP A 22 11.08 -1.52 11.85
C ASP A 22 9.86 -0.87 12.55
N GLY A 23 8.68 -0.90 11.92
CA GLY A 23 7.44 -0.32 12.43
C GLY A 23 7.09 1.04 11.84
N ILE A 24 5.83 1.45 12.04
CA ILE A 24 5.24 2.64 11.42
C ILE A 24 5.89 3.95 11.90
N GLU A 25 6.31 4.02 13.17
CA GLU A 25 6.97 5.19 13.75
C GLU A 25 8.34 5.43 13.10
N VAL A 26 9.13 4.36 12.93
CA VAL A 26 10.45 4.42 12.30
C VAL A 26 10.31 4.77 10.82
N ALA A 27 9.34 4.18 10.12
CA ALA A 27 9.05 4.51 8.74
C ALA A 27 8.61 5.97 8.57
N SER A 28 7.68 6.46 9.38
CA SER A 28 7.23 7.86 9.37
C SER A 28 8.41 8.83 9.53
N ASN A 29 9.28 8.57 10.51
CA ASN A 29 10.44 9.41 10.77
C ASN A 29 11.41 9.43 9.58
N ARG A 30 11.76 8.25 9.05
CA ARG A 30 12.69 8.11 7.93
C ARG A 30 12.13 8.65 6.61
N CYS A 31 10.80 8.64 6.43
CA CYS A 31 10.15 9.18 5.24
C CYS A 31 9.86 10.69 5.31
N GLY A 32 10.33 11.38 6.38
CA GLY A 32 10.24 12.83 6.51
C GLY A 32 8.95 13.35 7.18
N TYR A 33 8.22 12.48 7.87
CA TYR A 33 7.00 12.81 8.62
C TYR A 33 7.25 12.86 10.14
N GLU A 34 8.46 12.56 10.60
CA GLU A 34 8.85 12.63 12.01
C GLU A 34 7.88 11.83 12.91
N GLN A 35 7.07 12.50 13.72
CA GLN A 35 6.07 11.89 14.61
C GLN A 35 4.63 12.02 14.08
N ASP A 36 4.43 12.63 12.91
CA ASP A 36 3.13 12.81 12.28
C ASP A 36 2.66 11.56 11.52
N ILE A 37 2.43 10.48 12.27
CA ILE A 37 1.95 9.19 11.75
C ILE A 37 0.64 9.37 10.96
N ASN A 38 -0.26 10.23 11.44
CA ASN A 38 -1.53 10.52 10.75
C ASN A 38 -1.30 11.11 9.35
N ALA A 39 -0.34 12.02 9.21
CA ALA A 39 -0.01 12.62 7.93
C ALA A 39 0.69 11.60 7.01
N PHE A 40 1.60 10.80 7.58
CA PHE A 40 2.27 9.71 6.89
C PHE A 40 1.26 8.70 6.31
N GLU A 41 0.34 8.19 7.14
CA GLU A 41 -0.68 7.23 6.68
C GLU A 41 -1.62 7.83 5.64
N SER A 42 -2.01 9.10 5.79
CA SER A 42 -2.88 9.78 4.83
C SER A 42 -2.22 9.91 3.45
N GLU A 43 -0.96 10.35 3.40
CA GLU A 43 -0.22 10.50 2.15
C GLU A 43 0.14 9.14 1.55
N LEU A 44 0.43 8.15 2.38
CA LEU A 44 0.73 6.78 1.97
C LEU A 44 -0.50 6.09 1.37
N LYS A 45 -1.68 6.29 1.97
CA LYS A 45 -2.96 5.85 1.39
C LYS A 45 -3.19 6.46 0.01
N LYS A 46 -3.01 7.78 -0.13
CA LYS A 46 -3.16 8.47 -1.43
C LYS A 46 -2.16 7.93 -2.45
N ALA A 47 -0.92 7.68 -2.04
CA ALA A 47 0.11 7.12 -2.89
C ALA A 47 -0.27 5.72 -3.38
N CYS A 48 -0.71 4.82 -2.48
CA CYS A 48 -1.18 3.48 -2.85
C CYS A 48 -2.38 3.54 -3.80
N GLN A 49 -3.37 4.40 -3.51
CA GLN A 49 -4.53 4.59 -4.38
C GLN A 49 -4.14 5.12 -5.77
N SER A 50 -3.12 5.98 -5.86
CA SER A 50 -2.63 6.51 -7.13
C SER A 50 -2.04 5.44 -8.05
N ILE A 51 -1.63 4.29 -7.51
CA ILE A 51 -1.09 3.16 -8.29
C ILE A 51 -2.05 1.97 -8.33
N GLY A 52 -3.30 2.14 -7.89
CA GLY A 52 -4.31 1.08 -7.89
C GLY A 52 -4.09 0.01 -6.82
N VAL A 53 -3.34 0.33 -5.76
CA VAL A 53 -3.14 -0.56 -4.62
C VAL A 53 -4.16 -0.26 -3.53
N GLU A 54 -4.89 -1.28 -3.10
CA GLU A 54 -5.79 -1.15 -1.95
C GLU A 54 -4.95 -0.95 -0.68
N PHE A 55 -5.29 0.06 0.11
CA PHE A 55 -4.60 0.38 1.35
C PHE A 55 -5.57 0.29 2.52
N ASN A 56 -5.45 -0.81 3.27
CA ASN A 56 -6.22 -1.01 4.50
C ASN A 56 -5.44 -0.56 5.74
N SER A 57 -4.13 -0.80 5.79
CA SER A 57 -3.26 -0.45 6.93
C SER A 57 -1.79 -0.49 6.51
N PHE A 58 -0.90 0.12 7.32
CA PHE A 58 0.54 0.09 7.08
C PHE A 58 1.13 -1.32 6.86
N ASN A 59 0.63 -2.30 7.61
CA ASN A 59 1.07 -3.70 7.48
C ASN A 59 0.66 -4.34 6.13
N ASP A 60 -0.32 -3.77 5.43
CA ASP A 60 -0.79 -4.29 4.14
C ASP A 60 0.23 -4.05 3.03
N ILE A 61 0.93 -2.92 3.08
CA ILE A 61 1.98 -2.53 2.12
C ILE A 61 3.20 -3.46 2.19
N LEU A 62 3.44 -4.05 3.37
CA LEU A 62 4.47 -5.05 3.61
C LEU A 62 4.07 -6.42 3.05
N LYS A 63 2.77 -6.68 2.92
CA LYS A 63 2.20 -7.92 2.38
C LYS A 63 1.95 -7.86 0.86
N SER A 64 1.92 -6.67 0.26
CA SER A 64 1.59 -6.49 -1.17
C SER A 64 2.57 -7.16 -2.15
N THR A 65 3.66 -7.78 -1.69
CA THR A 65 4.57 -8.58 -2.52
C THR A 65 4.13 -10.02 -2.75
N THR A 66 3.12 -10.54 -2.04
CA THR A 66 2.79 -11.97 -2.09
C THR A 66 1.34 -12.30 -2.45
N ASP A 67 0.37 -11.40 -2.25
CA ASP A 67 -1.07 -11.76 -2.35
C ASP A 67 -1.88 -10.99 -3.41
N TYR A 68 -1.27 -10.46 -4.48
CA TYR A 68 -2.00 -10.04 -5.69
C TYR A 68 -2.57 -11.23 -6.50
N HIS A 69 -2.97 -12.28 -5.79
CA HIS A 69 -3.60 -13.50 -6.25
C HIS A 69 -4.86 -13.76 -5.40
N LYS A 70 -5.69 -12.74 -5.19
CA LYS A 70 -7.07 -12.94 -4.74
C LYS A 70 -8.03 -12.09 -5.57
N ASP A 71 -8.54 -12.77 -6.59
CA ASP A 71 -9.98 -12.88 -6.85
C ASP A 71 -10.72 -11.56 -7.11
N ALA A 72 -10.49 -10.98 -8.29
CA ALA A 72 -11.38 -9.97 -8.85
C ALA A 72 -11.82 -10.39 -10.27
N GLY A 73 -12.94 -11.11 -10.35
CA GLY A 73 -13.73 -11.37 -11.57
C GLY A 73 -13.37 -12.68 -12.27
N LEU A 74 -14.26 -13.68 -12.37
CA LEU A 74 -15.54 -13.57 -13.07
C LEU A 74 -16.55 -14.64 -12.59
N ILE A 75 -17.64 -14.19 -11.98
CA ILE A 75 -18.94 -14.87 -12.03
C ILE A 75 -19.66 -14.33 -13.28
N ILE A 76 -20.01 -15.22 -14.23
CA ILE A 76 -21.26 -15.28 -15.03
C ILE A 76 -21.15 -16.45 -16.05
N ALA A 77 -22.18 -17.30 -16.03
CA ALA A 77 -22.33 -18.65 -16.63
C ALA A 77 -22.84 -18.66 -18.10
N PRO A 78 -23.16 -19.83 -18.71
CA PRO A 78 -24.47 -20.41 -18.41
C PRO A 78 -24.50 -21.94 -18.21
N ASP A 79 -25.49 -22.33 -17.43
CA ASP A 79 -26.21 -23.59 -17.52
C ASP A 79 -26.55 -23.89 -18.99
N THR A 80 -25.95 -24.91 -19.60
CA THR A 80 -26.54 -25.54 -20.79
C THR A 80 -26.22 -27.02 -20.73
N ALA A 81 -27.26 -27.79 -20.41
CA ALA A 81 -27.28 -29.23 -20.58
C ALA A 81 -26.81 -29.60 -21.99
N SER A 82 -25.70 -30.31 -22.11
CA SER A 82 -25.32 -30.94 -23.37
C SER A 82 -25.40 -32.44 -23.18
N GLU A 83 -26.50 -32.94 -23.71
CA GLU A 83 -26.87 -34.33 -23.92
C GLU A 83 -25.70 -35.15 -24.46
N LEU A 84 -25.55 -36.38 -23.98
CA LEU A 84 -25.20 -37.58 -24.75
C LEU A 84 -25.46 -38.85 -23.91
#